data_AF-A0AAW1TY20-F1
#
_entry.id   AF-A0AAW1TY20-F1
#
_cell.length_a   1.000
_cell.length_b   1.000
_cell.length_c   1.000
_cell.angle_alpha   90.00
_cell.angle_beta   90.00
_cell.angle_gamma   90.00
#
_symmetry.space_group_name_H-M   'P 1'
#
loop_
_entity.id
_entity.type
_entity.pdbx_description
1 polymer ?
#
loop_
_entity_poly.entity_id
_entity_poly.type
_entity_poly.pdbx_seq_one_letter_code
_entity_poly.pdbx_strand_id
1 'polypeptide(L)'
;MGYKKAVELFNVSRATLKDYVKTSDKPIEDIVSGKMERKPVLPPELEEEMVSYYLQMEINYYSVTASDLKRISFQLAIRNNIPNPFSRTKNTADKKFMKLISSS
;
A
#
# COMPACT_ATOMS: atom_id res chain seq x y z
N MET A 1 35.32 4.50 10.43
CA MET A 1 34.87 3.17 10.88
C MET A 1 34.19 2.47 9.71
N GLY A 2 34.64 1.28 9.31
CA GLY A 2 34.15 0.61 8.11
C GLY A 2 32.83 -0.11 8.32
N TYR A 3 32.01 -0.21 7.27
CA TYR A 3 30.72 -0.94 7.25
C TYR A 3 30.79 -2.34 7.88
N LYS A 4 31.94 -3.01 7.87
CA LYS A 4 32.13 -4.34 8.50
C LYS A 4 31.85 -4.33 10.01
N LYS A 5 32.37 -3.34 10.75
CA LYS A 5 32.14 -3.25 12.21
C LYS A 5 30.68 -2.90 12.54
N ALA A 6 30.04 -2.07 11.71
CA ALA A 6 28.63 -1.73 11.89
C ALA A 6 27.70 -2.94 11.64
N VAL A 7 28.01 -3.78 10.67
CA VAL A 7 27.25 -5.02 10.40
C VAL A 7 27.28 -5.96 11.59
N GLU A 8 28.45 -6.11 12.21
CA GLU A 8 28.62 -6.96 13.39
C GLU A 8 27.93 -6.38 14.63
N LEU A 9 27.98 -5.06 14.82
CA LEU A 9 27.36 -4.38 15.97
C LEU A 9 25.84 -4.31 15.89
N PHE A 10 25.29 -4.02 14.70
CA PHE A 10 23.85 -3.84 14.51
C PHE A 10 23.14 -5.12 14.03
N ASN A 11 23.90 -6.18 13.70
CA ASN A 11 23.39 -7.43 13.16
C ASN A 11 22.51 -7.25 11.90
N VAL A 12 22.83 -6.24 11.08
CA VAL A 12 22.11 -5.88 9.87
C VAL A 12 22.98 -6.14 8.64
N SER A 13 22.37 -6.59 7.54
CA SER A 13 23.10 -6.82 6.28
C SER A 13 23.81 -5.55 5.79
N ARG A 14 24.96 -5.73 5.11
CA ARG A 14 25.72 -4.63 4.48
C ARG A 14 24.88 -3.82 3.48
N ALA A 15 23.93 -4.46 2.81
CA ALA A 15 23.06 -3.80 1.83
C ALA A 15 22.14 -2.80 2.55
N THR A 16 21.43 -3.25 3.58
CA THR A 16 20.53 -2.40 4.35
C THR A 16 21.28 -1.23 5.02
N LEU A 17 22.47 -1.48 5.59
CA LEU A 17 23.32 -0.41 6.15
C LEU A 17 23.74 0.63 5.11
N LYS A 18 24.04 0.21 3.88
CA LYS A 18 24.33 1.13 2.78
C LYS A 18 23.10 1.93 2.37
N ASP A 19 21.93 1.31 2.37
CA ASP A 19 20.67 1.97 2.05
C ASP A 19 20.34 3.04 3.10
N TYR A 20 20.47 2.72 4.41
CA TYR A 20 20.26 3.69 5.49
C TYR A 20 21.21 4.90 5.42
N VAL A 21 22.50 4.67 5.14
CA VAL A 21 23.50 5.75 5.00
C VAL A 21 23.25 6.60 3.75
N LYS A 22 22.60 6.06 2.71
CA LYS A 22 22.20 6.86 1.54
C LYS A 22 20.92 7.65 1.78
N THR A 23 20.06 7.19 2.68
CA THR A 23 18.79 7.84 3.04
C THR A 23 18.90 8.78 4.23
N SER A 24 20.11 8.99 4.77
CA SER A 24 20.36 9.78 6.00
C SER A 24 20.12 11.28 5.87
N ASP A 25 19.77 11.77 4.67
CA ASP A 25 19.34 13.16 4.46
C ASP A 25 17.92 13.43 5.02
N LYS A 26 17.26 12.39 5.55
CA LYS A 26 15.92 12.47 6.16
C LYS A 26 16.01 12.44 7.68
N PRO A 27 15.11 13.14 8.41
CA PRO A 27 15.09 13.13 9.86
C PRO A 27 14.93 11.70 10.39
N ILE A 28 15.59 11.40 11.51
CA ILE A 28 15.64 10.06 12.11
C ILE A 28 14.22 9.59 12.49
N GLU A 29 13.33 10.51 12.85
CA GLU A 29 11.93 10.21 13.09
C GLU A 29 11.25 9.62 11.84
N ASP A 30 11.52 10.11 10.62
CA ASP A 30 10.95 9.56 9.38
C ASP A 30 11.57 8.21 8.96
N ILE A 31 12.77 7.89 9.46
CA ILE A 31 13.43 6.61 9.17
C ILE A 31 12.89 5.51 10.10
N VAL A 32 12.59 5.86 11.35
CA VAL A 32 12.06 4.94 12.37
C VAL A 32 10.52 4.85 12.31
N SER A 33 9.85 5.98 12.09
CA SER A 33 8.40 6.09 11.82
C SER A 33 8.06 5.82 10.36
N GLY A 34 9.07 5.69 9.50
CA GLY A 34 8.96 5.26 8.12
C GLY A 34 8.46 3.83 8.10
N LYS A 35 7.18 3.66 8.40
CA LYS A 35 6.47 2.43 8.21
C LYS A 35 6.81 2.02 6.79
N MET A 36 7.32 0.80 6.65
CA MET A 36 7.48 0.12 5.37
C MET A 36 6.10 -0.16 4.72
N GLU A 37 5.10 0.66 5.03
CA GLU A 37 3.78 0.66 4.43
C GLU A 37 3.96 1.09 2.98
N ARG A 38 3.40 0.27 2.08
CA ARG A 38 3.32 0.65 0.69
C ARG A 38 2.42 1.87 0.61
N LYS A 39 2.81 2.87 -0.19
CA LYS A 39 1.95 4.02 -0.45
C LYS A 39 0.56 3.51 -0.90
N PRO A 40 -0.51 3.85 -0.18
CA PRO A 40 -1.85 3.43 -0.56
C PRO A 40 -2.16 4.00 -1.95
N VAL A 41 -2.80 3.18 -2.78
CA VAL A 41 -3.12 3.55 -4.18
C VAL A 41 -4.27 4.55 -4.22
N LEU A 42 -5.14 4.51 -3.21
CA LEU A 42 -6.23 5.44 -3.01
C LEU A 42 -5.89 6.35 -1.81
N PRO A 43 -6.30 7.62 -1.84
CA PRO A 43 -6.31 8.47 -0.65
C PRO A 43 -7.27 7.88 0.40
N PRO A 44 -7.01 8.10 1.70
CA PRO A 44 -7.76 7.48 2.79
C PRO A 44 -9.26 7.78 2.74
N GLU A 45 -9.63 8.99 2.31
CA GLU A 45 -11.03 9.41 2.13
C GLU A 45 -11.80 8.50 1.16
N LEU A 46 -11.15 8.09 0.06
CA LEU A 46 -11.78 7.20 -0.92
C LEU A 46 -11.76 5.74 -0.48
N GLU A 47 -10.80 5.34 0.36
CA GLU A 47 -10.83 4.02 0.98
C GLU A 47 -12.02 3.90 1.93
N GLU A 48 -12.30 4.93 2.74
CA GLU A 48 -13.46 4.98 3.62
C GLU A 48 -14.79 4.93 2.83
N GLU A 49 -14.92 5.73 1.77
CA GLU A 49 -16.11 5.72 0.91
C GLU A 49 -16.33 4.32 0.32
N MET A 50 -15.25 3.68 -0.14
CA MET A 50 -15.31 2.33 -0.71
C MET A 50 -15.72 1.27 0.31
N VAL A 51 -15.18 1.34 1.53
CA VAL A 51 -15.52 0.42 2.63
C VAL A 51 -16.99 0.61 3.05
N SER A 52 -17.45 1.86 3.14
CA SER A 52 -18.84 2.16 3.48
C SER A 52 -19.83 1.59 2.44
N TYR A 53 -19.51 1.75 1.16
CA TYR A 53 -20.30 1.20 0.06
C TYR A 53 -20.29 -0.34 0.08
N TYR A 54 -19.15 -0.94 0.40
CA TYR A 54 -19.03 -2.39 0.54
C TYR A 54 -19.91 -2.95 1.67
N LEU A 55 -19.88 -2.32 2.85
CA LEU A 55 -20.72 -2.72 3.99
C LEU A 55 -22.20 -2.66 3.63
N GLN A 56 -22.62 -1.63 2.88
CA GLN A 56 -23.99 -1.54 2.38
C GLN A 56 -24.34 -2.65 1.38
N MET A 57 -23.41 -3.00 0.48
CA MET A 57 -23.62 -4.12 -0.45
C MET A 57 -23.67 -5.46 0.26
N GLU A 58 -22.88 -5.68 1.31
CA GLU A 58 -22.87 -6.91 2.09
C GLU A 58 -24.21 -7.14 2.79
N ILE A 59 -24.76 -6.09 3.41
CA ILE A 59 -26.07 -6.11 4.06
C ILE A 59 -27.18 -6.43 3.05
N ASN A 60 -27.10 -5.88 1.83
CA ASN A 60 -28.17 -5.98 0.84
C ASN A 60 -28.11 -7.23 -0.06
N TYR A 61 -26.91 -7.77 -0.33
CA TYR A 61 -26.71 -8.81 -1.34
C TYR A 61 -26.08 -10.11 -0.81
N TYR A 62 -25.88 -10.24 0.51
CA TYR A 62 -25.44 -11.44 1.25
C TYR A 62 -24.13 -12.12 0.78
N SER A 63 -23.51 -11.67 -0.32
CA SER A 63 -22.33 -12.31 -0.91
C SER A 63 -21.60 -11.35 -1.85
N VAL A 64 -20.82 -10.44 -1.28
CA VAL A 64 -19.89 -9.62 -2.06
C VAL A 64 -18.60 -10.41 -2.26
N THR A 65 -18.18 -10.56 -3.51
CA THR A 65 -16.99 -11.35 -3.84
C THR A 65 -15.78 -10.43 -3.98
N ALA A 66 -14.57 -10.95 -3.76
CA ALA A 66 -13.31 -10.25 -4.01
C ALA A 66 -13.17 -9.71 -5.46
N SER A 67 -13.95 -10.23 -6.41
CA SER A 67 -14.07 -9.68 -7.77
C SER A 67 -14.78 -8.33 -7.82
N ASP A 68 -15.82 -8.16 -7.01
CA ASP A 68 -16.61 -6.93 -6.98
C ASP A 68 -15.81 -5.81 -6.32
N LEU A 69 -15.07 -6.13 -5.26
CA LEU A 69 -14.14 -5.19 -4.64
C LEU A 69 -13.13 -4.64 -5.66
N LYS A 70 -12.56 -5.51 -6.50
CA LYS A 70 -11.61 -5.08 -7.55
C LYS A 70 -12.24 -4.19 -8.61
N ARG A 71 -13.50 -4.44 -8.97
CA ARG A 71 -14.23 -3.65 -9.97
C ARG A 71 -14.58 -2.28 -9.40
N ILE A 72 -15.09 -2.23 -8.18
CA ILE A 72 -15.46 -0.99 -7.49
C ILE A 72 -14.22 -0.11 -7.30
N SER A 73 -13.13 -0.69 -6.80
CA SER A 73 -11.85 0.02 -6.61
C SER A 73 -11.32 0.64 -7.90
N PHE A 74 -11.43 -0.09 -9.02
CA PHE A 74 -11.04 0.40 -10.33
C PHE A 74 -11.94 1.54 -10.81
N GLN A 75 -13.26 1.40 -10.65
CA GLN A 75 -14.23 2.42 -11.03
C GLN A 75 -14.05 3.71 -10.22
N LEU A 76 -13.84 3.60 -8.91
CA LEU A 76 -13.56 4.73 -8.02
C LEU A 76 -12.29 5.48 -8.45
N ALA A 77 -11.22 4.75 -8.76
CA ALA A 77 -9.96 5.37 -9.18
C ALA A 77 -10.07 6.05 -10.56
N ILE A 78 -10.84 5.48 -11.50
CA ILE A 78 -11.11 6.14 -12.80
C ILE A 78 -11.99 7.37 -12.63
N ARG A 79 -13.08 7.27 -11.87
CA ARG A 79 -14.01 8.39 -11.66
C ARG A 79 -13.33 9.59 -11.01
N ASN A 80 -12.43 9.34 -10.07
CA ASN A 80 -11.66 10.38 -9.40
C ASN A 80 -10.38 10.81 -10.17
N ASN A 81 -10.17 10.31 -11.39
CA ASN A 81 -8.98 10.58 -12.21
C ASN A 81 -7.64 10.35 -11.47
N ILE A 82 -7.60 9.35 -10.59
CA ILE A 82 -6.41 9.05 -9.80
C ILE A 82 -5.44 8.24 -10.65
N PRO A 83 -4.15 8.64 -10.71
CA PRO A 83 -3.13 7.85 -11.38
C PRO A 83 -2.96 6.52 -10.63
N ASN A 84 -3.53 5.47 -11.20
CA ASN A 84 -3.54 4.15 -10.60
C ASN A 84 -2.69 3.16 -11.42
N PRO A 85 -2.06 2.17 -10.78
CA PRO A 85 -1.35 1.09 -11.47
C PRO A 85 -2.32 0.00 -11.98
N PHE A 86 -3.63 0.26 -12.03
CA PHE A 86 -4.61 -0.77 -12.36
C PHE A 86 -4.60 -1.12 -13.84
N SER A 87 -4.89 -2.40 -14.12
CA SER A 87 -4.91 -2.92 -15.49
C SER A 87 -6.13 -2.39 -16.25
N ARG A 88 -5.95 -1.35 -17.08
CA ARG A 88 -6.99 -0.81 -17.98
C ARG A 88 -7.56 -1.86 -18.95
N THR A 89 -6.79 -2.87 -19.33
CA THR A 89 -7.25 -3.94 -20.22
C THR A 89 -8.24 -4.90 -19.54
N LYS A 90 -8.14 -5.06 -18.23
CA LYS A 90 -8.96 -6.01 -17.44
C LYS A 90 -10.01 -5.32 -16.58
N ASN A 91 -10.07 -3.98 -16.61
CA ASN A 91 -10.97 -3.14 -15.81
C ASN A 91 -11.09 -3.55 -14.34
N THR A 92 -9.98 -3.97 -13.73
CA THR A 92 -9.95 -4.54 -12.39
C THR A 92 -8.69 -4.12 -11.65
N ALA A 93 -8.82 -3.95 -10.33
CA ALA A 93 -7.68 -3.74 -9.45
C ALA A 93 -6.82 -5.03 -9.35
N ASP A 94 -5.51 -4.83 -9.22
CA ASP A 94 -4.55 -5.92 -9.19
C ASP A 94 -4.62 -6.74 -7.88
N LYS A 95 -4.16 -7.99 -7.93
CA LYS A 95 -4.08 -8.86 -6.73
C LYS A 95 -3.25 -8.22 -5.60
N LYS A 96 -2.24 -7.41 -5.96
CA LYS A 96 -1.40 -6.68 -5.01
C LYS A 96 -2.20 -5.68 -4.18
N PHE A 97 -3.22 -5.06 -4.77
CA PHE A 97 -4.09 -4.09 -4.12
C PHE A 97 -5.05 -4.77 -3.13
N MET A 98 -5.61 -5.94 -3.48
CA MET A 98 -6.42 -6.72 -2.54
C MET A 98 -5.66 -7.10 -1.27
N LYS A 99 -4.38 -7.45 -1.40
CA LYS A 99 -3.53 -7.79 -0.26
C LYS A 99 -3.27 -6.59 0.66
N LEU A 100 -3.25 -5.38 0.09
CA LEU A 100 -3.13 -4.13 0.84
C LEU A 100 -4.37 -3.90 1.70
N ILE A 101 -5.56 -3.90 1.10
CA ILE A 101 -6.82 -3.68 1.82
C ILE A 101 -7.06 -4.74 2.89
N SER A 102 -6.72 -6.00 2.63
CA SER A 102 -6.90 -7.08 3.61
C SER A 102 -5.90 -7.04 4.78
N SER A 103 -4.85 -6.22 4.70
CA SER A 103 -3.82 -6.12 5.75
C SER A 103 -3.93 -4.82 6.56
N SER A 104 -4.82 -3.91 6.16
CA SER A 104 -5.19 -2.68 6.86
C SER A 104 -6.38 -2.93 7.76
#